data_AF-A0A453D0I4-F1
#
_entry.id   AF-A0A453D0I4-F1
#
_cell.length_a   1.000
_cell.length_b   1.000
_cell.length_c   1.000
_cell.angle_alpha   90.00
_cell.angle_beta   90.00
_cell.angle_gamma   90.00
#
_symmetry.space_group_name_H-M   'P 1'
#
loop_
_entity.id
_entity.type
_entity.pdbx_description
1 polymer ?
#
loop_
_entity_poly.entity_id
_entity_poly.type
_entity_poly.pdbx_seq_one_letter_code
_entity_poly.pdbx_strand_id
1 'polypeptide(L)'
;MRKANLMGVSTTTAFYLLCSCLGYATFGNMLTRFGFSEPFWLIDFANICIVVHLAGIYQVYCKQIYATVESWAVARCPGLDFIVRQNHPFGAHKFGVSKFRLVWRTVFVVVSTVLAILLPFFNDILGLLGALGFWPLTVYFPVEMHIRQRKVKRSSWKWVALQGLSFMCFAVTVGVTLASVQGITQSLKSYVLFKTKL
;
A
#
# COMPACT_ATOMS: atom_id res chain seq x y z
N MET A 1 4.29 -0.52 -26.00
CA MET A 1 4.29 -0.14 -24.56
C MET A 1 4.62 1.33 -24.29
N ARG A 2 5.60 1.98 -24.96
CA ARG A 2 6.01 3.37 -24.64
C ARG A 2 4.87 4.41 -24.66
N LYS A 3 3.99 4.36 -25.67
CA LYS A 3 2.83 5.28 -25.77
C LYS A 3 1.83 5.07 -24.62
N ALA A 4 1.50 3.81 -24.30
CA ALA A 4 0.61 3.48 -23.19
C ALA A 4 1.19 3.92 -21.84
N ASN A 5 2.48 3.67 -21.59
CA ASN A 5 3.15 4.14 -20.37
C ASN A 5 3.18 5.67 -20.28
N LEU A 6 3.45 6.36 -21.39
CA LEU A 6 3.44 7.82 -21.43
C LEU A 6 2.05 8.38 -21.09
N MET A 7 1.00 7.81 -21.70
CA MET A 7 -0.38 8.21 -21.41
C MET A 7 -0.72 7.94 -19.95
N GLY A 8 -0.47 6.73 -19.44
CA GLY A 8 -0.79 6.39 -18.05
C GLY A 8 -0.07 7.26 -17.01
N VAL A 9 1.24 7.46 -17.18
CA VAL A 9 2.03 8.31 -16.26
C VAL A 9 1.61 9.77 -16.37
N SER A 10 1.36 10.28 -17.58
CA SER A 10 0.91 11.67 -17.77
C SER A 10 -0.46 11.90 -17.13
N THR A 11 -1.43 11.01 -17.38
CA THR A 11 -2.79 11.12 -16.83
C THR A 11 -2.78 11.06 -15.30
N THR A 12 -2.05 10.11 -14.70
CA THR A 12 -1.95 10.00 -13.24
C THR A 12 -1.27 11.22 -12.63
N THR A 13 -0.19 11.71 -13.23
CA THR A 13 0.53 12.91 -12.77
C THR A 13 -0.38 14.14 -12.82
N ALA A 14 -1.09 14.35 -13.94
CA ALA A 14 -2.04 15.46 -14.08
C ALA A 14 -3.16 15.37 -13.04
N PHE A 15 -3.72 14.18 -12.82
CA PHE A 15 -4.79 13.98 -11.84
C PHE A 15 -4.32 14.27 -10.41
N TYR A 16 -3.15 13.75 -10.00
CA TYR A 16 -2.60 14.03 -8.68
C TYR A 16 -2.25 15.51 -8.48
N LEU A 17 -1.67 16.16 -9.49
CA LEU A 17 -1.37 17.59 -9.44
C LEU A 17 -2.64 18.42 -9.32
N LEU A 18 -3.66 18.16 -10.15
CA LEU A 18 -4.94 18.85 -10.09
C LEU A 18 -5.60 18.67 -8.73
N CYS A 19 -5.67 17.45 -8.22
CA CYS A 19 -6.24 17.16 -6.90
C CYS A 19 -5.47 17.89 -5.78
N SER A 20 -4.15 17.89 -5.84
CA SER A 20 -3.29 18.55 -4.83
C SER A 20 -3.40 20.07 -4.88
N CYS A 21 -3.33 20.66 -6.09
CA CYS A 21 -3.42 22.11 -6.27
C CYS A 21 -4.81 22.64 -5.92
N LEU A 22 -5.89 21.98 -6.37
CA LEU A 22 -7.25 22.38 -6.04
C LEU A 22 -7.53 22.19 -4.54
N GLY A 23 -7.13 21.05 -3.96
CA GLY A 23 -7.28 20.82 -2.53
C GLY A 23 -6.54 21.85 -1.69
N TYR A 24 -5.29 22.19 -2.05
CA TYR A 24 -4.56 23.25 -1.37
C TYR A 24 -5.20 24.63 -1.56
N ALA A 25 -5.69 24.94 -2.77
CA ALA A 25 -6.37 26.20 -3.03
C ALA A 25 -7.66 26.38 -2.22
N THR A 26 -8.40 25.30 -1.98
CA THR A 26 -9.67 25.34 -1.22
C THR A 26 -9.48 25.27 0.29
N PHE A 27 -8.48 24.53 0.79
CA PHE A 27 -8.31 24.26 2.23
C PHE A 27 -7.07 24.92 2.87
N GLY A 28 -6.15 25.45 2.07
CA GLY A 28 -4.87 25.96 2.55
C GLY A 28 -4.08 24.90 3.32
N ASN A 29 -3.45 25.32 4.42
CA ASN A 29 -2.67 24.43 5.30
C ASN A 29 -3.53 23.59 6.26
N MET A 30 -4.87 23.73 6.25
CA MET A 30 -5.75 22.87 7.04
C MET A 30 -6.03 21.59 6.27
N LEU A 31 -5.19 20.56 6.46
CA LEU A 31 -5.48 19.21 5.99
C LEU A 31 -6.74 18.70 6.68
N THR A 32 -7.85 18.79 5.96
CA THR A 32 -9.21 18.58 6.42
C THR A 32 -9.48 17.11 6.74
N ARG A 33 -9.15 16.71 7.97
CA ARG A 33 -9.77 15.54 8.58
C ARG A 33 -11.22 15.82 9.03
N PHE A 34 -11.62 17.10 9.16
CA PHE A 34 -12.92 17.53 9.69
C PHE A 34 -13.45 18.89 9.17
N GLY A 35 -12.98 19.39 8.01
CA GLY A 35 -13.32 20.78 7.58
C GLY A 35 -14.54 20.94 6.68
N PHE A 36 -15.20 19.84 6.28
CA PHE A 36 -16.42 19.89 5.50
C PHE A 36 -17.59 19.55 6.40
N SER A 37 -18.36 20.57 6.80
CA SER A 37 -19.63 20.38 7.51
C SER A 37 -20.82 20.31 6.57
N GLU A 38 -20.74 20.78 5.31
CA GLU A 38 -21.84 20.67 4.34
C GLU A 38 -21.34 20.62 2.88
N PRO A 39 -21.96 19.84 1.96
CA PRO A 39 -23.10 18.94 2.14
C PRO A 39 -22.68 17.51 2.53
N PHE A 40 -23.31 16.95 3.57
CA PHE A 40 -23.01 15.62 4.12
C PHE A 40 -23.14 14.48 3.09
N TRP A 41 -24.12 14.56 2.17
CA TRP A 41 -24.36 13.50 1.18
C TRP A 41 -23.15 13.27 0.25
N LEU A 42 -22.41 14.33 -0.08
CA LEU A 42 -21.24 14.22 -0.96
C LEU A 42 -20.08 13.52 -0.24
N ILE A 43 -19.93 13.77 1.07
CA ILE A 43 -18.94 13.11 1.93
C ILE A 43 -19.28 11.63 2.07
N ASP A 44 -20.56 11.31 2.32
CA ASP A 44 -21.02 9.93 2.44
C ASP A 44 -20.84 9.16 1.13
N PHE A 45 -21.17 9.77 -0.01
CA PHE A 45 -20.94 9.19 -1.33
C PHE A 45 -19.43 8.91 -1.56
N ALA A 46 -18.57 9.88 -1.25
CA ALA A 46 -17.12 9.70 -1.36
C ALA A 46 -16.62 8.57 -0.46
N ASN A 47 -17.12 8.48 0.77
CA ASN A 47 -16.79 7.40 1.71
C ASN A 47 -17.23 6.02 1.17
N ILE A 48 -18.43 5.91 0.59
CA ILE A 48 -18.90 4.67 -0.06
C ILE A 48 -17.97 4.28 -1.20
N CYS A 49 -17.59 5.23 -2.07
CA CYS A 49 -16.64 4.97 -3.16
C CYS A 49 -15.28 4.47 -2.62
N ILE A 50 -14.76 5.07 -1.55
CA ILE A 50 -13.51 4.64 -0.90
C ILE A 50 -13.65 3.21 -0.37
N VAL A 51 -14.76 2.87 0.30
CA VAL A 51 -15.01 1.52 0.83
C VAL A 51 -15.05 0.49 -0.30
N VAL A 52 -15.80 0.76 -1.37
CA VAL A 52 -15.89 -0.14 -2.53
C VAL A 52 -14.52 -0.33 -3.19
N HIS A 53 -13.77 0.75 -3.38
CA HIS A 53 -12.43 0.72 -3.96
C HIS A 53 -11.44 -0.08 -3.10
N LEU A 54 -11.40 0.19 -1.79
CA LEU A 54 -10.53 -0.51 -0.84
C LEU A 54 -10.89 -2.00 -0.73
N ALA A 55 -12.17 -2.35 -0.74
CA ALA A 55 -12.62 -3.73 -0.75
C ALA A 55 -12.11 -4.47 -2.00
N GLY A 56 -12.18 -3.84 -3.17
CA GLY A 56 -11.64 -4.40 -4.41
C GLY A 56 -10.12 -4.63 -4.34
N ILE A 57 -9.37 -3.62 -3.90
CA ILE A 57 -7.92 -3.71 -3.75
C ILE A 57 -7.53 -4.78 -2.74
N TYR A 58 -8.20 -4.85 -1.59
CA TYR A 58 -7.97 -5.85 -0.55
C TYR A 58 -8.11 -7.27 -1.11
N GLN A 59 -9.17 -7.54 -1.89
CA GLN A 59 -9.40 -8.86 -2.50
C GLN A 59 -8.27 -9.27 -3.45
N VAL A 60 -7.78 -8.34 -4.29
CA VAL A 60 -6.70 -8.63 -5.24
C VAL A 60 -5.38 -8.90 -4.50
N TYR A 61 -5.03 -8.10 -3.50
CA TYR A 61 -3.82 -8.31 -2.70
C TYR A 61 -3.86 -9.61 -1.90
N CYS A 62 -4.99 -9.90 -1.25
CA CYS A 62 -5.14 -11.11 -0.45
C CYS A 62 -4.93 -12.38 -1.28
N LYS A 63 -5.41 -12.41 -2.53
CA LYS A 63 -5.22 -13.56 -3.44
C LYS A 63 -3.74 -13.89 -3.63
N GLN A 64 -2.88 -12.89 -3.83
CA GLN A 64 -1.45 -13.10 -4.02
C GLN A 64 -0.77 -13.64 -2.75
N ILE A 65 -1.12 -13.08 -1.59
CA ILE A 65 -0.59 -13.52 -0.30
C ILE A 65 -1.01 -14.96 -0.01
N TYR A 66 -2.29 -15.27 -0.19
CA TYR A 66 -2.82 -16.62 0.03
C TYR A 66 -2.16 -17.64 -0.89
N ALA A 67 -2.01 -17.33 -2.18
CA ALA A 67 -1.37 -18.23 -3.14
C ALA A 67 0.11 -18.50 -2.77
N THR A 68 0.83 -17.48 -2.33
CA THR A 68 2.25 -17.59 -1.96
C THR A 68 2.43 -18.41 -0.68
N VAL A 69 1.58 -18.19 0.33
CA VAL A 69 1.66 -18.95 1.59
C VAL A 69 1.21 -20.39 1.38
N GLU A 70 0.19 -20.64 0.57
CA GLU A 70 -0.28 -21.99 0.25
C GLU A 70 0.79 -22.77 -0.54
N SER A 71 1.41 -22.16 -1.56
CA SER A 71 2.48 -22.82 -2.33
C SER A 71 3.71 -23.09 -1.46
N TRP A 72 4.06 -22.17 -0.56
CA TRP A 72 5.14 -22.37 0.40
C TRP A 72 4.84 -23.48 1.41
N ALA A 73 3.61 -23.54 1.93
CA ALA A 73 3.18 -24.57 2.87
C ALA A 73 3.19 -25.98 2.24
N VAL A 74 2.75 -26.09 0.98
CA VAL A 74 2.80 -27.35 0.22
C VAL A 74 4.25 -27.77 -0.05
N ALA A 75 5.11 -26.82 -0.43
CA ALA A 75 6.53 -27.10 -0.67
C ALA A 75 7.28 -27.54 0.61
N ARG A 76 6.89 -27.00 1.78
CA ARG A 76 7.55 -27.30 3.06
C ARG A 76 7.04 -28.58 3.73
N CYS A 77 5.75 -28.88 3.60
CA CYS A 77 5.10 -30.00 4.27
C CYS A 77 4.22 -30.82 3.29
N PRO A 78 4.82 -31.60 2.38
CA PRO A 78 4.08 -32.33 1.34
C PRO A 78 3.20 -33.48 1.87
N GLY A 79 3.34 -33.88 3.14
CA GLY A 79 2.68 -35.07 3.71
C GLY A 79 1.54 -34.81 4.71
N LEU A 80 1.14 -33.56 4.97
CA LEU A 80 0.04 -33.28 5.88
C LEU A 80 -1.30 -33.35 5.14
N ASP A 81 -2.12 -34.35 5.47
CA ASP A 81 -3.52 -34.46 5.00
C ASP A 81 -4.32 -33.17 5.24
N PHE A 82 -4.00 -32.40 6.28
CA PHE A 82 -4.64 -31.11 6.55
C PHE A 82 -4.46 -30.07 5.43
N ILE A 83 -3.35 -30.14 4.69
CA ILE A 83 -3.00 -29.23 3.59
C ILE A 83 -3.60 -29.75 2.27
N VAL A 84 -3.49 -31.06 2.02
CA VAL A 84 -3.86 -31.72 0.75
C VAL A 84 -5.34 -32.13 0.67
N ARG A 85 -5.97 -32.48 1.79
CA ARG A 85 -7.33 -33.03 1.80
C ARG A 85 -8.36 -31.94 1.53
N GLN A 86 -8.83 -31.90 0.29
CA GLN A 86 -10.03 -31.19 -0.09
C GLN A 86 -11.23 -31.93 0.51
N ASN A 87 -11.79 -31.39 1.59
CA ASN A 87 -13.09 -31.85 2.05
C ASN A 87 -14.14 -31.22 1.13
N HIS A 88 -14.96 -32.04 0.49
CA HIS A 88 -16.19 -31.64 -0.18
C HIS A 88 -17.28 -31.56 0.87
N PRO A 89 -17.65 -30.37 1.40
CA PRO A 89 -18.54 -30.28 2.55
C PRO A 89 -20.01 -30.56 2.16
N PHE A 90 -20.32 -30.47 0.87
CA PHE A 90 -21.61 -30.73 0.25
C PHE A 90 -21.32 -31.41 -1.08
N GLY A 91 -22.09 -32.40 -1.50
CA GLY A 91 -21.91 -33.23 -2.72
C GLY A 91 -21.82 -32.50 -4.07
N ALA A 92 -21.53 -31.20 -4.09
CA ALA A 92 -21.06 -30.45 -5.23
C ALA A 92 -19.58 -30.76 -5.50
N HIS A 93 -19.35 -31.57 -6.53
CA HIS A 93 -18.05 -31.98 -7.10
C HIS A 93 -17.12 -30.80 -7.55
N LYS A 94 -17.44 -29.55 -7.17
CA LYS A 94 -16.76 -28.31 -7.58
C LYS A 94 -16.30 -27.41 -6.43
N PHE A 95 -16.73 -27.65 -5.18
CA PHE A 95 -16.31 -26.86 -4.01
C PHE A 95 -15.49 -27.71 -3.04
N GLY A 96 -14.22 -27.94 -3.38
CA GLY A 96 -13.24 -28.50 -2.44
C GLY A 96 -12.68 -27.38 -1.55
N VAL A 97 -13.09 -27.34 -0.28
CA VAL A 97 -12.54 -26.38 0.69
C VAL A 97 -11.56 -27.13 1.60
N SER A 98 -10.27 -26.87 1.42
CA SER A 98 -9.24 -27.36 2.35
C SER A 98 -9.42 -26.69 3.71
N LYS A 99 -9.36 -27.46 4.80
CA LYS A 99 -9.45 -26.94 6.18
C LYS A 99 -8.36 -25.90 6.45
N PHE A 100 -7.16 -26.13 5.91
CA PHE A 100 -6.04 -25.19 5.97
C PHE A 100 -6.41 -23.83 5.35
N ARG A 101 -7.00 -23.84 4.16
CA ARG A 101 -7.39 -22.62 3.43
C ARG A 101 -8.42 -21.80 4.20
N LEU A 102 -9.37 -22.46 4.87
CA LEU A 102 -10.38 -21.78 5.69
C LEU A 102 -9.73 -21.13 6.92
N VAL A 103 -8.96 -21.90 7.69
CA VAL A 103 -8.29 -21.42 8.91
C VAL A 103 -7.30 -20.29 8.61
N TRP A 104 -6.48 -20.44 7.57
CA TRP A 104 -5.49 -19.43 7.22
C TRP A 104 -6.14 -18.09 6.83
N ARG A 105 -7.21 -18.15 6.04
CA ARG A 105 -7.93 -16.93 5.62
C ARG A 105 -8.61 -16.24 6.79
N THR A 106 -9.24 -16.99 7.70
CA THR A 106 -9.88 -16.38 8.88
C THR A 106 -8.84 -15.75 9.81
N VAL A 107 -7.72 -16.44 10.08
CA VAL A 107 -6.62 -15.89 10.88
C VAL A 107 -6.06 -14.63 10.24
N PHE A 108 -5.81 -14.62 8.93
CA PHE A 108 -5.30 -13.45 8.23
C PHE A 108 -6.23 -12.24 8.35
N VAL A 109 -7.54 -12.45 8.15
CA VAL A 109 -8.53 -11.38 8.29
C VAL A 109 -8.54 -10.85 9.73
N VAL A 110 -8.63 -11.73 10.73
CA VAL A 110 -8.64 -11.35 12.16
C VAL A 110 -7.40 -10.54 12.52
N VAL A 111 -6.20 -11.01 12.13
CA VAL A 111 -4.94 -10.28 12.38
C VAL A 111 -4.95 -8.91 11.70
N SER A 112 -5.37 -8.84 10.43
CA SER A 112 -5.42 -7.57 9.69
C SER A 112 -6.40 -6.57 10.32
N THR A 113 -7.54 -7.04 10.82
CA THR A 113 -8.53 -6.20 11.54
C THR A 113 -8.00 -5.73 12.88
N VAL A 114 -7.34 -6.60 13.65
CA VAL A 114 -6.71 -6.20 14.92
C VAL A 114 -5.63 -5.15 14.68
N LEU A 115 -4.77 -5.33 13.67
CA LEU A 115 -3.78 -4.33 13.29
C LEU A 115 -4.41 -3.00 12.89
N ALA A 116 -5.51 -3.02 12.13
CA ALA A 116 -6.23 -1.81 11.74
C ALA A 116 -6.81 -1.04 12.95
N ILE A 117 -7.28 -1.75 13.99
CA ILE A 117 -7.77 -1.14 15.24
C ILE A 117 -6.63 -0.54 16.07
N LEU A 118 -5.50 -1.24 16.14
CA LEU A 118 -4.32 -0.81 16.90
C LEU A 118 -3.60 0.39 16.28
N LEU A 119 -3.75 0.59 14.97
CA LEU A 119 -3.01 1.58 14.19
C LEU A 119 -3.93 2.53 13.41
N PRO A 120 -4.66 3.45 14.08
CA PRO A 120 -5.61 4.36 13.43
C PRO A 120 -4.96 5.55 12.69
N PHE A 121 -3.63 5.53 12.49
CA PHE A 121 -2.83 6.59 11.87
C PHE A 121 -2.51 6.26 10.41
N PHE A 122 -3.55 6.14 9.60
CA PHE A 122 -3.43 5.72 8.20
C PHE A 122 -2.41 6.55 7.40
N ASN A 123 -2.47 7.89 7.51
CA ASN A 123 -1.59 8.77 6.74
C ASN A 123 -0.12 8.62 7.13
N ASP A 124 0.20 8.51 8.41
CA ASP A 124 1.59 8.40 8.85
C ASP A 124 2.18 7.02 8.48
N ILE A 125 1.38 5.96 8.58
CA ILE A 125 1.80 4.61 8.20
C ILE A 125 1.97 4.49 6.70
N LEU A 126 1.05 5.05 5.90
CA LEU A 126 1.21 5.11 4.46
C LEU A 126 2.43 5.92 4.04
N GLY A 127 2.70 7.05 4.72
CA GLY A 127 3.90 7.85 4.49
C GLY A 127 5.17 7.04 4.75
N LEU A 128 5.20 6.30 5.86
CA LEU A 128 6.32 5.44 6.23
C LEU A 128 6.52 4.28 5.24
N LEU A 129 5.47 3.52 4.94
CA LEU A 129 5.52 2.40 3.99
C LEU A 129 5.88 2.88 2.58
N GLY A 130 5.33 4.02 2.18
CA GLY A 130 5.63 4.68 0.91
C GLY A 130 7.10 5.07 0.83
N ALA A 131 7.65 5.71 1.86
CA ALA A 131 9.07 6.07 1.92
C ALA A 131 9.98 4.82 1.85
N LEU A 132 9.71 3.81 2.68
CA LEU A 132 10.49 2.57 2.73
C LEU A 132 10.48 1.81 1.40
N GLY A 133 9.39 1.86 0.64
CA GLY A 133 9.32 1.25 -0.70
C GLY A 133 9.89 2.12 -1.81
N PHE A 134 9.68 3.44 -1.74
CA PHE A 134 9.96 4.37 -2.83
C PHE A 134 11.43 4.37 -3.23
N TRP A 135 12.34 4.73 -2.32
CA TRP A 135 13.75 4.84 -2.70
C TRP A 135 14.37 3.50 -3.15
N PRO A 136 14.34 2.43 -2.35
CA PRO A 136 15.08 1.21 -2.70
C PRO A 136 14.48 0.50 -3.91
N LEU A 137 13.14 0.39 -3.99
CA LEU A 137 12.48 -0.42 -5.03
C LEU A 137 12.12 0.36 -6.29
N THR A 138 11.71 1.63 -6.17
CA THR A 138 11.23 2.40 -7.34
C THR A 138 12.29 3.30 -7.96
N VAL A 139 13.30 3.72 -7.19
CA VAL A 139 14.36 4.62 -7.69
C VAL A 139 15.70 3.92 -7.79
N TYR A 140 16.29 3.51 -6.66
CA TYR A 140 17.65 2.97 -6.61
C TYR A 140 17.80 1.72 -7.46
N PHE A 141 16.95 0.70 -7.26
CA PHE A 141 17.08 -0.56 -7.97
C PHE A 141 16.94 -0.42 -9.51
N PRO A 142 15.91 0.27 -10.05
CA PRO A 142 15.81 0.49 -11.50
C PRO A 142 16.93 1.36 -12.07
N VAL A 143 17.39 2.39 -11.33
CA VAL A 143 18.50 3.24 -11.77
C VAL A 143 19.80 2.45 -11.88
N GLU A 144 20.14 1.66 -10.86
CA GLU A 144 21.35 0.83 -10.88
C GLU A 144 21.25 -0.25 -11.95
N MET A 145 20.07 -0.89 -12.10
CA MET A 145 19.81 -1.84 -13.18
C MET A 145 20.03 -1.20 -14.56
N HIS A 146 19.56 0.02 -14.77
CA HIS A 146 19.75 0.75 -16.02
C HIS A 146 21.23 1.06 -16.30
N ILE A 147 21.98 1.53 -15.29
CA ILE A 147 23.40 1.84 -15.40
C ILE A 147 24.19 0.59 -15.79
N ARG A 148 23.89 -0.56 -15.15
CA ARG A 148 24.56 -1.84 -15.41
C ARG A 148 24.23 -2.39 -16.80
N GLN A 149 22.96 -2.38 -17.20
CA GLN A 149 22.54 -2.90 -18.50
C GLN A 149 23.03 -2.06 -19.68
N ARG A 150 23.02 -0.73 -19.54
CA ARG A 150 23.47 0.19 -20.60
C ARG A 150 24.97 0.48 -20.57
N LYS A 151 25.71 -0.12 -19.62
CA LYS A 151 27.14 0.10 -19.39
C LYS A 151 27.49 1.60 -19.42
N VAL A 152 26.67 2.40 -18.72
CA VAL A 152 26.86 3.86 -18.72
C VAL A 152 28.22 4.17 -18.11
N LYS A 153 29.06 4.91 -18.87
CA LYS A 153 30.42 5.25 -18.43
C LYS A 153 30.37 6.00 -17.09
N ARG A 154 31.09 5.49 -16.09
CA ARG A 154 31.28 6.17 -14.79
C ARG A 154 31.78 7.59 -15.04
N SER A 155 31.19 8.57 -14.37
CA SER A 155 31.43 10.02 -14.53
C SER A 155 30.90 10.67 -15.82
N SER A 156 30.15 9.97 -16.68
CA SER A 156 29.39 10.64 -17.75
C SER A 156 28.31 11.55 -17.16
N TRP A 157 27.95 12.65 -17.84
CA TRP A 157 26.83 13.52 -17.46
C TRP A 157 25.54 12.73 -17.15
N LYS A 158 25.25 11.70 -17.95
CA LYS A 158 24.09 10.81 -17.74
C LYS A 158 24.20 10.01 -16.44
N TRP A 159 25.40 9.55 -16.09
CA TRP A 159 25.64 8.81 -14.85
C TRP A 159 25.49 9.72 -13.63
N VAL A 160 26.07 10.93 -13.68
CA VAL A 160 25.95 11.94 -12.61
C VAL A 160 24.48 12.35 -12.42
N ALA A 161 23.74 12.59 -13.50
CA ALA A 161 22.31 12.93 -13.42
C ALA A 161 21.47 11.81 -12.78
N LEU A 162 21.72 10.55 -13.16
CA LEU A 162 21.00 9.39 -12.60
C LEU A 162 21.32 9.16 -11.12
N GLN A 163 22.59 9.30 -10.73
CA GLN A 163 23.01 9.17 -9.33
C GLN A 163 22.51 10.34 -8.48
N GLY A 164 22.57 11.58 -9.02
CA GLY A 164 22.02 12.77 -8.39
C GLY A 164 20.52 12.65 -8.14
N LEU A 165 19.75 12.17 -9.13
CA LEU A 165 18.32 11.89 -8.97
C LEU A 165 18.07 10.86 -7.84
N SER A 166 18.82 9.76 -7.83
CA SER A 166 18.69 8.73 -6.78
C SER A 166 18.99 9.29 -5.39
N PHE A 167 20.03 10.13 -5.26
CA PHE A 167 20.38 10.78 -3.99
C PHE A 167 19.34 11.82 -3.54
N MET A 168 18.79 12.62 -4.47
CA MET A 168 17.71 13.55 -4.13
C MET A 168 16.46 12.81 -3.65
N CYS A 169 16.06 11.73 -4.33
CA CYS A 169 14.97 10.87 -3.88
C CYS A 169 15.27 10.21 -2.52
N PHE A 170 16.53 9.86 -2.25
CA PHE A 170 16.95 9.36 -0.94
C PHE A 170 16.71 10.41 0.15
N ALA A 171 17.18 11.64 -0.05
CA ALA A 171 17.01 12.72 0.91
C ALA A 171 15.52 13.00 1.21
N VAL A 172 14.68 13.04 0.16
CA VAL A 172 13.22 13.18 0.32
C VAL A 172 12.65 12.02 1.13
N THR A 173 13.08 10.79 0.85
CA THR A 173 12.63 9.59 1.56
C THR A 173 12.98 9.63 3.05
N VAL A 174 14.19 10.08 3.39
CA VAL A 174 14.62 10.28 4.78
C VAL A 174 13.73 11.32 5.45
N GLY A 175 13.48 12.46 4.80
CA GLY A 175 12.59 13.50 5.32
C GLY A 175 11.17 13.01 5.60
N VAL A 176 10.57 12.28 4.65
CA VAL A 176 9.23 11.68 4.83
C VAL A 176 9.23 10.65 5.95
N THR A 177 10.26 9.81 6.04
CA THR A 177 10.38 8.81 7.10
C THR A 177 10.41 9.48 8.48
N LEU A 178 11.21 10.53 8.64
CA LEU A 178 11.28 11.29 9.90
C LEU A 178 9.95 11.95 10.24
N ALA A 179 9.28 12.56 9.26
CA ALA A 179 7.96 13.18 9.44
C ALA A 179 6.90 12.15 9.87
N SER A 180 6.86 10.98 9.22
CA SER A 180 5.95 9.89 9.58
C SER A 180 6.24 9.32 10.98
N VAL A 181 7.51 9.14 11.35
CA VAL A 181 7.88 8.68 12.70
C VAL A 181 7.47 9.70 13.77
N GLN A 182 7.66 11.00 13.49
CA GLN A 182 7.21 12.08 14.37
C GLN A 182 5.68 12.07 14.51
N GLY A 183 4.95 11.95 13.40
CA GLY A 183 3.48 11.85 13.38
C GLY A 183 2.95 10.66 14.18
N ILE A 184 3.54 9.47 14.00
CA ILE A 184 3.20 8.27 14.77
C ILE A 184 3.46 8.51 16.27
N THR A 185 4.63 9.05 16.62
CA THR A 185 5.01 9.27 18.03
C THR A 185 4.08 10.27 18.71
N GLN A 186 3.72 11.35 18.02
CA GLN A 186 2.80 12.36 18.54
C GLN A 186 1.39 11.78 18.71
N SER A 187 0.95 10.97 17.75
CA SER A 187 -0.37 10.36 17.79
C SER A 187 -0.49 9.23 18.82
N LEU A 188 0.60 8.51 19.09
CA LEU A 188 0.67 7.50 20.16
C LEU A 188 0.55 8.13 21.56
N LYS A 189 1.08 9.35 21.77
CA LYS A 189 0.95 10.06 23.07
C LYS A 189 -0.49 10.42 23.41
N SER A 190 -1.34 10.65 22.41
CA SER A 190 -2.74 11.01 22.59
C SER A 190 -3.70 9.83 22.48
N TYR A 191 -3.20 8.66 22.06
CA TYR A 191 -4.00 7.47 21.85
C TYR A 191 -4.30 6.75 23.16
N VAL A 192 -5.59 6.56 23.42
CA VAL A 192 -6.08 5.67 24.46
C VAL A 192 -6.82 4.53 23.77
N LEU A 193 -6.33 3.30 24.00
CA LEU A 193 -6.91 2.09 23.42
C LEU A 193 -8.42 2.04 23.73
N PHE A 194 -9.24 1.96 22.68
CA PHE A 194 -10.72 1.87 22.76
C PHE A 194 -11.48 3.08 23.31
N LYS A 195 -10.88 4.27 23.40
CA LYS A 195 -11.61 5.50 23.77
C LYS A 195 -11.96 6.33 22.53
N THR A 196 -13.21 6.28 22.09
CA THR A 196 -13.74 7.22 21.09
C THR A 196 -14.05 8.55 21.76
N LYS A 197 -13.50 9.66 21.24
CA LYS A 197 -14.05 10.99 21.56
C LYS A 197 -15.37 11.10 20.80
N LEU A 198 -16.46 11.08 21.55
CA LEU A 198 -17.81 11.41 21.07
C LEU A 198 -17.86 12.88 20.65
#